data_AF-A0A261ATV7-F1
#
_entry.id   AF-A0A261ATV7-F1
#
_cell.length_a   1.000
_cell.length_b   1.000
_cell.length_c   1.000
_cell.angle_alpha   90.00
_cell.angle_beta   90.00
_cell.angle_gamma   90.00
#
_symmetry.space_group_name_H-M   'P 1'
#
loop_
_entity.id
_entity.type
_entity.pdbx_description
1 polymer ?
#
loop_
_entity_poly.entity_id
_entity_poly.type
_entity_poly.pdbx_seq_one_letter_code
_entity_poly.pdbx_strand_id
1 'polypeptide(L)'
;MSGIWDFLKFDGWEILKGLQPKTMKQLLGVLAIYVVCSIAQEPTQIRKELLAMGMKPKYVEEYIALEAKSQKDQVTFANDPVKLQEIKKANKKKLYKFMDNSPGQEMYWLDIWMVKNHRYYMF
;
A
#
# COMPACT_ATOMS: atom_id res chain seq x y z
N MET A 1 -14.23 -8.33 26.32
CA MET A 1 -13.46 -8.24 25.07
C MET A 1 -12.91 -6.83 24.96
N SER A 2 -11.79 -6.59 25.63
CA SER A 2 -10.99 -5.36 25.56
C SER A 2 -9.95 -5.56 24.45
N GLY A 3 -10.02 -4.75 23.40
CA GLY A 3 -9.17 -4.93 22.24
C GLY A 3 -9.04 -3.62 21.47
N ILE A 4 -7.81 -3.14 21.38
CA ILE A 4 -7.31 -2.04 20.53
C ILE A 4 -7.81 -0.63 20.88
N TRP A 5 -9.08 -0.44 21.26
CA TRP A 5 -9.62 0.87 21.60
C TRP A 5 -9.08 1.45 22.91
N ASP A 6 -8.74 0.59 23.88
CA ASP A 6 -8.11 1.02 25.14
C ASP A 6 -6.65 1.48 24.94
N PHE A 7 -6.00 1.07 23.84
CA PHE A 7 -4.65 1.53 23.48
C PHE A 7 -4.67 2.92 22.82
N LEU A 8 -5.80 3.32 22.24
CA LEU A 8 -6.00 4.65 21.65
C LEU A 8 -6.45 5.71 22.66
N LYS A 9 -6.89 5.28 23.85
CA LYS A 9 -7.09 6.14 25.02
C LYS A 9 -5.82 6.35 25.84
N PHE A 10 -4.65 6.11 25.25
CA PHE A 10 -3.40 6.50 25.86
C PHE A 10 -3.31 8.03 25.84
N ASP A 11 -3.12 8.65 27.00
CA ASP A 11 -2.83 10.08 27.20
C ASP A 11 -1.46 10.48 26.60
N GLY A 12 -1.20 10.09 25.35
CA GLY A 12 0.03 10.40 24.61
C GLY A 12 0.23 11.89 24.39
N TRP A 13 -0.80 12.71 24.60
CA TRP A 13 -0.73 14.16 24.51
C TRP A 13 0.17 14.78 25.61
N GLU A 14 0.22 14.20 26.81
CA GLU A 14 1.12 14.66 27.89
C GLU A 14 2.57 14.23 27.64
N ILE A 15 2.79 13.04 27.07
CA ILE A 15 4.13 12.54 26.71
C ILE A 15 4.74 13.34 25.55
N LEU A 16 3.91 13.82 24.61
CA LEU A 16 4.36 14.57 23.44
C LEU A 16 4.75 16.02 23.75
N LYS A 17 4.24 16.63 24.84
CA LYS A 17 4.56 18.02 25.22
C LYS A 17 6.03 18.22 25.64
N GLY A 18 6.69 17.16 26.11
CA GLY A 18 8.11 17.19 26.51
C GLY A 18 9.10 16.76 25.43
N LEU A 19 8.62 16.26 24.28
CA LEU A 19 9.49 15.78 23.22
C LEU A 19 10.03 16.95 22.38
N GLN A 20 11.36 17.02 22.23
CA GLN A 20 11.96 17.98 21.30
C GLN A 20 11.39 17.79 19.87
N PRO A 21 11.17 18.88 19.11
CA PRO A 21 10.53 18.82 17.79
C PRO A 21 11.28 17.94 16.78
N LYS A 22 12.60 17.75 16.97
CA LYS A 22 13.42 16.82 16.17
C LYS A 22 13.04 15.36 16.42
N THR A 23 12.84 14.99 17.68
CA THR A 23 12.48 13.63 18.11
C THR A 23 11.05 13.28 17.70
N MET A 24 10.12 14.24 17.75
CA MET A 24 8.74 14.06 17.31
C MET A 24 8.66 13.78 15.79
N LYS A 25 9.43 14.52 14.98
CA LYS A 25 9.52 14.27 13.53
C LYS A 25 10.09 12.89 13.20
N GLN A 26 11.11 12.44 13.93
CA GLN A 26 11.68 11.10 13.76
C GLN A 26 10.66 10.01 14.15
N LEU A 27 9.93 10.20 15.24
CA LEU A 27 8.91 9.25 15.70
C LEU A 27 7.74 9.14 14.71
N LEU A 28 7.29 10.26 14.15
CA LEU A 28 6.30 10.28 13.07
C LEU A 28 6.82 9.62 11.79
N GLY A 29 8.09 9.83 11.44
CA GLY A 29 8.73 9.16 10.31
C GLY A 29 8.77 7.64 10.49
N VAL A 30 9.16 7.16 11.68
CA VAL A 30 9.16 5.73 12.02
C VAL A 30 7.74 5.16 12.02
N LEU A 31 6.76 5.89 12.53
CA LEU A 31 5.36 5.45 12.51
C LEU A 31 4.83 5.34 11.08
N ALA A 32 5.17 6.31 10.22
CA ALA A 32 4.79 6.29 8.80
C ALA A 32 5.42 5.10 8.08
N ILE A 33 6.70 4.79 8.33
CA ILE A 33 7.38 3.60 7.78
C ILE A 33 6.73 2.31 8.31
N TYR A 34 6.48 2.22 9.62
CA TYR A 34 5.87 1.04 10.25
C TYR A 34 4.46 0.78 9.72
N VAL A 35 3.66 1.83 9.55
CA VAL A 35 2.33 1.74 8.95
C VAL A 35 2.46 1.24 7.52
N VAL A 36 3.30 1.85 6.67
CA VAL A 36 3.52 1.40 5.27
C VAL A 36 3.96 -0.06 5.19
N CYS A 37 4.85 -0.50 6.08
CA CYS A 37 5.29 -1.90 6.13
C CYS A 37 4.19 -2.86 6.62
N SER A 38 3.31 -2.42 7.51
CA SER A 38 2.24 -3.26 8.08
C SER A 38 1.05 -3.47 7.12
N ILE A 39 0.84 -2.58 6.14
CA ILE A 39 -0.17 -2.72 5.08
C ILE A 39 0.37 -3.41 3.82
N ALA A 40 1.68 -3.68 3.74
CA ALA A 40 2.27 -4.41 2.62
C ALA A 40 1.93 -5.90 2.73
N GLN A 41 0.86 -6.33 2.06
CA GLN A 41 0.51 -7.75 1.96
C GLN A 41 1.60 -8.49 1.17
N GLU A 42 1.97 -9.68 1.63
CA GLU A 42 3.01 -10.46 0.94
C GLU A 42 2.56 -10.91 -0.46
N PRO A 43 3.49 -10.96 -1.45
CA PRO A 43 3.23 -11.48 -2.79
C PRO A 43 2.53 -12.84 -2.81
N THR A 44 2.85 -13.71 -1.86
CA THR A 44 2.26 -15.05 -1.71
C THR A 44 0.77 -14.97 -1.37
N GLN A 45 0.37 -14.02 -0.53
CA GLN A 45 -1.04 -13.83 -0.15
C GLN A 45 -1.84 -13.22 -1.29
N ILE A 46 -1.29 -12.20 -1.96
CA ILE A 46 -1.89 -11.58 -3.16
C ILE A 46 -2.17 -12.66 -4.21
N ARG A 47 -1.15 -13.49 -4.50
CA ARG A 47 -1.25 -14.60 -5.45
C ARG A 47 -2.39 -15.53 -5.08
N LYS A 48 -2.45 -15.97 -3.82
CA LYS A 48 -3.48 -16.91 -3.34
C LYS A 48 -4.89 -16.34 -3.49
N GLU A 49 -5.08 -15.07 -3.12
CA GLU A 49 -6.40 -14.43 -3.16
C GLU A 49 -6.89 -14.20 -4.59
N LEU A 50 -6.03 -13.69 -5.48
CA LEU A 50 -6.40 -13.44 -6.87
C LEU A 50 -6.67 -14.74 -7.64
N LEU A 51 -5.86 -15.79 -7.43
CA LEU A 51 -6.12 -17.11 -8.00
C LEU A 51 -7.43 -17.71 -7.47
N ALA A 52 -7.74 -17.53 -6.18
CA ALA A 52 -9.00 -18.00 -5.60
C ALA A 52 -10.24 -17.27 -6.17
N MET A 53 -10.06 -16.05 -6.66
CA MET A 53 -11.11 -15.30 -7.38
C MET A 53 -11.25 -15.72 -8.85
N GLY A 54 -10.42 -16.65 -9.33
CA GLY A 54 -10.48 -17.18 -10.69
C GLY A 54 -9.66 -16.39 -11.71
N MET A 55 -8.78 -15.50 -11.26
CA MET A 55 -7.86 -14.77 -12.13
C MET A 55 -6.78 -15.73 -12.65
N LYS A 56 -6.41 -15.64 -13.92
CA LYS A 56 -5.42 -16.54 -14.53
C LYS A 56 -4.01 -16.24 -14.02
N PRO A 57 -3.16 -17.27 -13.79
CA PRO A 57 -1.83 -17.11 -13.22
C PRO A 57 -0.95 -16.04 -13.91
N LYS A 58 -1.00 -15.97 -15.25
CA LYS A 58 -0.23 -14.96 -16.00
C LYS A 58 -0.52 -13.53 -15.54
N TYR A 59 -1.80 -13.16 -15.41
CA TYR A 59 -2.20 -11.81 -15.01
C TYR A 59 -1.91 -11.56 -13.53
N VAL A 60 -2.01 -12.59 -12.69
CA VAL A 60 -1.63 -12.51 -11.27
C VAL A 60 -0.15 -12.17 -11.12
N GLU A 61 0.73 -12.86 -11.84
CA GLU A 61 2.18 -12.59 -11.80
C GLU A 61 2.52 -11.20 -12.36
N GLU A 62 1.88 -10.79 -13.46
CA GLU A 62 2.06 -9.44 -14.03
C GLU A 62 1.63 -8.35 -13.03
N TYR A 63 0.51 -8.53 -12.33
CA TYR A 63 0.06 -7.62 -11.28
C TYR A 63 1.03 -7.58 -10.10
N ILE A 64 1.50 -8.74 -9.60
CA ILE A 64 2.45 -8.80 -8.49
C ILE A 64 3.76 -8.09 -8.84
N ALA A 65 4.27 -8.25 -10.06
CA ALA A 65 5.45 -7.55 -10.53
C ALA A 65 5.25 -6.02 -10.58
N LEU A 66 4.06 -5.59 -11.00
CA LEU A 66 3.67 -4.17 -11.03
C LEU A 66 3.57 -3.58 -9.62
N GLU A 67 2.97 -4.31 -8.68
CA GLU A 67 2.88 -3.91 -7.27
C GLU A 67 4.25 -3.82 -6.60
N ALA A 68 5.09 -4.84 -6.76
CA ALA A 68 6.44 -4.85 -6.21
C ALA A 68 7.27 -3.66 -6.71
N LYS A 69 7.15 -3.33 -8.00
CA LYS A 69 7.79 -2.15 -8.58
C LYS A 69 7.23 -0.86 -7.97
N SER A 70 5.91 -0.74 -7.81
CA SER A 70 5.30 0.45 -7.20
C SER A 70 5.75 0.67 -5.77
N GLN A 71 5.82 -0.40 -4.96
CA GLN A 71 6.30 -0.32 -3.58
C GLN A 71 7.77 0.10 -3.54
N LYS A 72 8.63 -0.50 -4.39
CA LYS A 72 10.05 -0.13 -4.49
C LYS A 72 10.22 1.34 -4.86
N ASP A 73 9.47 1.83 -5.85
CA ASP A 73 9.53 3.23 -6.26
C ASP A 73 9.08 4.14 -5.09
N GLN A 74 7.98 3.83 -4.40
CA GLN A 74 7.53 4.62 -3.25
C GLN A 74 8.56 4.69 -2.12
N VAL A 75 9.21 3.57 -1.79
CA VAL A 75 10.29 3.54 -0.79
C VAL A 75 11.48 4.38 -1.25
N THR A 76 11.86 4.28 -2.52
CA THR A 76 13.00 5.03 -3.10
C THR A 76 12.79 6.54 -3.03
N PHE A 77 11.56 7.00 -3.25
CA PHE A 77 11.23 8.43 -3.32
C PHE A 77 10.47 8.95 -2.10
N ALA A 78 10.40 8.18 -1.01
CA ALA A 78 9.66 8.55 0.21
C ALA A 78 10.08 9.89 0.81
N ASN A 79 11.35 10.29 0.62
CA ASN A 79 11.92 11.54 1.14
C ASN A 79 11.78 12.74 0.17
N ASP A 80 11.23 12.54 -1.03
CA ASP A 80 11.02 13.58 -2.04
C ASP A 80 9.53 13.64 -2.41
N PRO A 81 8.72 14.49 -1.75
CA PRO A 81 7.27 14.52 -1.92
C PRO A 81 6.82 14.83 -3.35
N VAL A 82 7.58 15.66 -4.07
CA VAL A 82 7.26 16.06 -5.45
C VAL A 82 7.47 14.87 -6.38
N LYS A 83 8.64 14.22 -6.31
CA LYS A 83 8.90 13.02 -7.12
C LYS A 83 8.00 11.85 -6.75
N LEU A 84 7.68 11.69 -5.47
CA LEU A 84 6.76 10.66 -5.00
C LEU A 84 5.38 10.82 -5.66
N GLN A 85 4.87 12.06 -5.77
CA GLN A 85 3.59 12.32 -6.42
C GLN A 85 3.63 12.01 -7.93
N GLU A 86 4.71 12.38 -8.62
CA GLU A 86 4.90 12.08 -10.04
C GLU A 86 4.94 10.58 -10.31
N ILE A 87 5.66 9.84 -9.46
CA ILE A 87 5.82 8.40 -9.55
C ILE A 87 4.52 7.67 -9.25
N LYS A 88 3.75 8.12 -8.26
CA LYS A 88 2.40 7.60 -8.03
C LYS A 88 1.53 7.75 -9.28
N LYS A 89 1.45 8.96 -9.84
CA LYS A 89 0.72 9.17 -11.10
C LYS A 89 1.20 8.23 -12.23
N ALA A 90 2.51 8.02 -12.36
CA ALA A 90 3.07 7.11 -13.36
C ALA A 90 2.71 5.63 -13.08
N ASN A 91 2.74 5.19 -11.82
CA ASN A 91 2.42 3.82 -11.43
C ASN A 91 0.93 3.53 -11.57
N LYS A 92 0.08 4.49 -11.20
CA LYS A 92 -1.36 4.45 -11.48
C LYS A 92 -1.67 4.32 -12.97
N LYS A 93 -0.97 5.07 -13.83
CA LYS A 93 -1.11 4.95 -15.29
C LYS A 93 -0.71 3.57 -15.81
N LYS A 94 0.34 2.96 -15.25
CA LYS A 94 0.75 1.59 -15.61
C LYS A 94 -0.29 0.56 -15.16
N LEU A 95 -0.86 0.72 -13.96
CA LEU A 95 -1.94 -0.14 -13.47
C LEU A 95 -3.15 -0.09 -14.41
N TYR A 96 -3.63 1.10 -14.76
CA TYR A 96 -4.77 1.21 -15.69
C TYR A 96 -4.45 0.64 -17.06
N LYS A 97 -3.25 0.88 -17.60
CA LYS A 97 -2.84 0.26 -18.87
C LYS A 97 -2.84 -1.27 -18.79
N PHE A 98 -2.45 -1.84 -17.65
CA PHE A 98 -2.52 -3.28 -17.43
C PHE A 98 -3.98 -3.77 -17.39
N MET A 99 -4.86 -3.06 -16.69
CA MET A 99 -6.30 -3.37 -16.63
C MET A 99 -6.98 -3.28 -17.99
N ASP A 100 -6.70 -2.24 -18.77
CA ASP A 100 -7.26 -2.03 -20.11
C ASP A 100 -6.81 -3.11 -21.11
N ASN A 101 -5.58 -3.61 -20.96
CA ASN A 101 -5.03 -4.69 -21.80
C ASN A 101 -5.41 -6.09 -21.30
N SER A 102 -6.04 -6.20 -20.13
CA SER A 102 -6.47 -7.47 -19.57
C SER A 102 -7.84 -7.86 -20.12
N PRO A 103 -8.12 -9.16 -20.34
CA PRO A 103 -9.47 -9.62 -20.65
C PRO A 103 -10.45 -9.12 -19.60
N GLY A 104 -11.67 -8.75 -20.00
CA GLY A 104 -12.66 -8.11 -19.11
C GLY A 104 -12.90 -8.88 -17.80
N GLN A 105 -12.84 -10.21 -17.83
CA GLN A 105 -12.95 -11.04 -16.63
C GLN A 105 -11.77 -10.86 -15.66
N GLU A 106 -10.54 -10.78 -16.16
CA GLU A 106 -9.34 -10.58 -15.33
C GLU A 106 -9.34 -9.17 -14.72
N MET A 107 -9.73 -8.17 -15.52
CA MET A 107 -9.90 -6.79 -15.07
C MET A 107 -10.97 -6.68 -13.97
N TYR A 108 -12.11 -7.36 -14.15
CA TYR A 108 -13.20 -7.41 -13.17
C TYR A 108 -12.75 -8.02 -11.83
N TRP A 109 -12.06 -9.17 -11.85
CA TRP A 109 -11.59 -9.81 -10.62
C TRP A 109 -10.57 -8.96 -9.89
N LEU A 110 -9.63 -8.38 -10.63
CA LEU A 110 -8.61 -7.51 -10.05
C LEU A 110 -9.23 -6.25 -9.46
N ASP A 111 -10.18 -5.61 -10.14
CA ASP A 111 -10.86 -4.40 -9.63
C ASP A 111 -11.58 -4.67 -8.31
N ILE A 112 -12.40 -5.73 -8.25
CA ILE A 112 -13.09 -6.13 -7.01
C ILE A 112 -12.09 -6.36 -5.88
N TRP A 113 -11.01 -7.10 -6.16
CA TRP A 113 -10.01 -7.39 -5.15
C TRP A 113 -9.28 -6.13 -4.67
N MET A 114 -8.93 -5.22 -5.59
CA MET A 114 -8.24 -3.96 -5.25
C MET A 114 -9.13 -3.01 -4.45
N VAL A 115 -10.42 -2.93 -4.75
CA VAL A 115 -11.39 -2.16 -3.95
C VAL A 115 -11.49 -2.74 -2.54
N LYS A 116 -11.71 -4.06 -2.43
CA LYS A 116 -11.84 -4.77 -1.15
C LYS A 116 -10.60 -4.59 -0.26
N ASN A 117 -9.40 -4.57 -0.86
CA ASN A 117 -8.13 -4.49 -0.14
C ASN A 117 -7.52 -3.08 -0.13
N HIS A 118 -8.27 -2.05 -0.54
CA HIS A 118 -7.83 -0.64 -0.58
C HIS A 118 -6.49 -0.41 -1.32
N ARG A 119 -6.22 -1.19 -2.37
CA ARG A 119 -4.92 -1.21 -3.06
C ARG A 119 -4.69 -0.05 -4.02
N TYR A 120 -5.74 0.64 -4.44
CA TYR A 120 -5.62 1.80 -5.33
C TYR A 120 -4.75 2.92 -4.77
N TYR A 121 -4.65 3.07 -3.45
CA TYR A 121 -3.80 4.09 -2.82
C TYR A 121 -2.30 3.76 -2.86
N MET A 122 -1.95 2.52 -3.21
CA MET A 122 -0.57 2.07 -3.40
C MET A 122 -0.06 2.37 -4.81
N PHE A 123 -0.87 2.97 -5.69
CA PHE A 123 -0.49 3.36 -7.03
C PHE A 123 -0.66 4.86 -7.23
#